data_AF-A0A068BIM5-F1
#
_entry.id   AF-A0A068BIM5-F1
#
_cell.length_a   1.000
_cell.length_b   1.000
_cell.length_c   1.000
_cell.angle_alpha   90.00
_cell.angle_beta   90.00
_cell.angle_gamma   90.00
#
_symmetry.space_group_name_H-M   'P 1'
#
loop_
_entity.id
_entity.type
_entity.pdbx_description
1 polymer ?
#
loop_
_entity_poly.entity_id
_entity_poly.type
_entity_poly.pdbx_seq_one_letter_code
_entity_poly.pdbx_strand_id
1 'polypeptide(L)'
;EGLRERGLDDSTCTSGFTVVIKESCDGMGDVSEKHGSGPAVPEKAVRFSFTIMSISIRADGEEDAVTIFQEQKPNSELSCRPLCLMFVDESDHETLTAILGPVVAERKAMLESRLILSVGGLLRSFRFLFRGTGYDEKMVREMEGLEASGSTYVCTLCDSTRAEASQNMVLHSITRSHGENLERYEIWRTNPFSESADELRDRVKGVSAKPFMETQPT
;
A
#
# COMPACT_ATOMS: atom_id res chain seq x y z
N GLU A 1 4.03 -28.49 5.64
CA GLU A 1 3.96 -29.12 4.30
C GLU A 1 5.03 -28.56 3.37
N GLY A 2 5.00 -27.27 3.02
CA GLY A 2 5.99 -26.67 2.12
C GLY A 2 7.46 -26.89 2.50
N LEU A 3 7.80 -26.82 3.80
CA LEU A 3 9.15 -27.16 4.28
C LEU A 3 9.55 -28.61 3.92
N ARG A 4 8.69 -29.58 4.25
CA ARG A 4 8.88 -31.00 3.92
C ARG A 4 8.99 -31.25 2.41
N GLU A 5 8.16 -30.61 1.59
CA GLU A 5 8.20 -30.75 0.12
C GLU A 5 9.50 -30.21 -0.48
N ARG A 6 10.07 -29.17 0.14
CA ARG A 6 11.37 -28.61 -0.24
C ARG A 6 12.56 -29.38 0.35
N GLY A 7 12.32 -30.46 1.09
CA GLY A 7 13.37 -31.24 1.75
C GLY A 7 14.08 -30.48 2.88
N LEU A 8 13.48 -29.40 3.37
CA LEU A 8 14.02 -28.60 4.46
C LEU A 8 13.66 -29.25 5.80
N ASP A 9 14.65 -29.37 6.69
CA ASP A 9 14.43 -29.91 8.01
C ASP A 9 13.67 -28.91 8.89
N ASP A 10 12.46 -29.31 9.30
CA ASP A 10 11.56 -28.51 10.11
C ASP A 10 12.20 -28.07 11.44
N SER A 11 13.17 -28.83 11.96
CA SER A 11 13.80 -28.61 13.26
C SER A 11 14.89 -27.52 13.25
N THR A 12 15.59 -27.38 12.12
CA THR A 12 16.66 -26.38 11.94
C THR A 12 16.11 -25.05 11.40
N CYS A 13 15.02 -25.09 10.64
CA CYS A 13 14.39 -23.93 9.99
C CYS A 13 13.57 -23.06 10.97
N THR A 14 14.19 -22.46 11.99
CA THR A 14 13.48 -21.66 13.02
C THR A 14 13.52 -20.15 12.76
N SER A 15 14.46 -19.66 11.96
CA SER A 15 14.61 -18.25 11.60
C SER A 15 14.69 -18.05 10.09
N GLY A 16 14.63 -16.80 9.65
CA GLY A 16 14.79 -16.45 8.23
C GLY A 16 13.50 -16.50 7.41
N PHE A 17 12.34 -16.66 8.04
CA PHE A 17 11.07 -16.59 7.32
C PHE A 17 10.75 -15.16 6.90
N THR A 18 10.32 -15.00 5.66
CA THR A 18 9.84 -13.75 5.09
C THR A 18 8.44 -13.99 4.53
N VAL A 19 7.48 -13.17 4.96
CA VAL A 19 6.09 -13.22 4.54
C VAL A 19 5.82 -12.01 3.66
N VAL A 20 5.39 -12.23 2.42
CA VAL A 20 4.97 -11.16 1.51
C VAL A 20 3.45 -11.01 1.61
N ILE A 21 3.01 -9.82 1.98
CA ILE A 21 1.60 -9.48 2.16
C ILE A 21 1.21 -8.47 1.07
N LYS A 22 0.16 -8.79 0.32
CA LYS A 22 -0.53 -7.82 -0.55
C LYS A 22 -1.59 -7.10 0.27
N GLU A 23 -1.54 -5.78 0.30
CA GLU A 23 -2.56 -4.93 0.92
C GLU A 23 -3.46 -4.33 -0.16
N SER A 24 -4.73 -4.14 0.19
CA SER A 24 -5.76 -3.65 -0.72
C SER A 24 -6.81 -2.84 0.05
N CYS A 25 -7.21 -1.71 -0.52
CA CYS A 25 -8.27 -0.87 0.00
C CYS A 25 -9.12 -0.37 -1.16
N ASP A 26 -10.43 -0.46 -1.01
CA ASP A 26 -11.39 -0.13 -2.06
C ASP A 26 -12.62 0.54 -1.44
N GLY A 27 -13.14 1.55 -2.14
CA GLY A 27 -14.38 2.24 -1.81
C GLY A 27 -15.57 1.58 -2.49
N MET A 28 -16.69 1.51 -1.77
CA MET A 28 -17.95 0.94 -2.23
C MET A 28 -19.05 1.99 -2.07
N GLY A 29 -19.67 2.37 -3.18
CA GLY A 29 -20.87 3.21 -3.21
C GLY A 29 -22.16 2.43 -2.94
N ASP A 30 -23.27 3.16 -2.90
CA ASP A 30 -24.64 2.63 -2.84
C ASP A 30 -24.91 1.66 -1.67
N VAL A 31 -24.32 1.95 -0.51
CA VAL A 31 -24.51 1.17 0.71
C VAL A 31 -25.60 1.82 1.57
N SER A 32 -26.84 1.38 1.39
CA SER A 32 -28.01 2.03 2.02
C SER A 32 -27.89 2.15 3.55
N GLU A 33 -28.14 3.36 4.06
CA GLU A 33 -28.18 3.61 5.49
C GLU A 33 -29.38 2.88 6.12
N LYS A 34 -29.16 2.25 7.28
CA LYS A 34 -30.24 1.62 8.02
C LYS A 34 -30.91 2.62 8.95
N HIS A 35 -32.22 2.48 9.13
CA HIS A 35 -32.89 3.09 10.29
C HIS A 35 -32.24 2.58 11.59
N GLY A 36 -32.12 3.46 12.59
CA GLY A 36 -31.49 3.12 13.86
C GLY A 36 -31.46 4.30 14.82
N SER A 37 -30.78 4.11 15.96
CA SER A 37 -30.62 5.15 16.99
C SER A 37 -29.53 6.19 16.67
N GLY A 38 -28.81 6.04 15.55
CA GLY A 38 -27.72 6.91 15.13
C GLY A 38 -26.33 6.47 15.61
N PRO A 39 -25.28 7.23 15.29
CA PRO A 39 -25.28 8.50 14.52
C PRO A 39 -25.63 8.31 13.04
N ALA A 40 -25.93 9.40 12.33
CA ALA A 40 -26.06 9.37 10.88
C ALA A 40 -24.71 9.01 10.24
N VAL A 41 -24.74 8.16 9.21
CA VAL A 41 -23.54 7.66 8.52
C VAL A 41 -23.72 7.77 7.00
N PRO A 42 -22.62 7.96 6.23
CA PRO A 42 -22.72 8.05 4.77
C PRO A 42 -23.16 6.71 4.16
N GLU A 43 -23.85 6.77 3.02
CA GLU A 43 -24.24 5.59 2.23
C GLU A 43 -23.09 5.03 1.36
N LYS A 44 -21.86 5.13 1.88
CA LYS A 44 -20.62 4.64 1.27
C LYS A 44 -19.84 3.87 2.31
N ALA A 45 -19.10 2.87 1.87
CA ALA A 45 -18.23 2.09 2.73
C ALA A 45 -16.83 1.99 2.13
N VAL A 46 -15.82 1.91 2.99
CA VAL A 46 -14.45 1.58 2.60
C VAL A 46 -14.08 0.25 3.26
N ARG A 47 -13.41 -0.62 2.51
CA ARG A 47 -12.94 -1.91 3.00
C ARG A 47 -11.44 -2.02 2.81
N PHE A 48 -10.73 -2.16 3.92
CA PHE A 48 -9.30 -2.48 3.94
C PHE A 48 -9.12 -3.98 4.18
N SER A 49 -8.25 -4.60 3.39
CA SER A 49 -8.02 -6.04 3.40
C SER A 49 -6.58 -6.39 3.03
N PHE A 50 -6.18 -7.62 3.33
CA PHE A 50 -4.87 -8.13 2.96
C PHE A 50 -4.92 -9.61 2.56
N THR A 51 -3.91 -10.03 1.81
CA THR A 51 -3.70 -11.42 1.40
C THR A 51 -2.24 -11.80 1.62
N ILE A 52 -2.00 -12.95 2.25
CA ILE A 52 -0.65 -13.52 2.31
C ILE A 52 -0.34 -14.10 0.93
N MET A 53 0.60 -13.48 0.21
CA MET A 53 0.94 -13.87 -1.16
C MET A 53 1.93 -15.02 -1.18
N SER A 54 2.97 -14.94 -0.35
CA SER A 54 4.00 -15.97 -0.28
C SER A 54 4.69 -15.99 1.07
N ILE A 55 5.24 -17.14 1.40
CA ILE A 55 6.15 -17.32 2.53
C ILE A 55 7.40 -17.98 1.96
N SER A 56 8.54 -17.36 2.19
CA SER A 56 9.85 -17.91 1.88
C SER A 56 10.69 -18.03 3.14
N ILE A 57 11.71 -18.87 3.08
CA ILE A 57 12.71 -19.02 4.13
C ILE A 57 14.09 -18.85 3.51
N ARG A 58 14.95 -18.10 4.19
CA ARG A 58 16.38 -18.07 3.90
C ARG A 58 17.11 -18.81 5.01
N ALA A 59 17.72 -19.95 4.68
CA ALA A 59 18.53 -20.72 5.61
C ALA A 59 19.86 -20.00 5.91
N ASP A 60 20.41 -20.23 7.10
CA ASP A 60 21.69 -19.63 7.49
C ASP A 60 22.82 -20.14 6.59
N GLY A 61 23.49 -19.22 5.92
CA GLY A 61 24.60 -19.52 5.00
C GLY A 61 24.21 -19.68 3.53
N GLU A 62 22.92 -19.63 3.18
CA GLU A 62 22.45 -19.64 1.79
C GLU A 62 22.19 -18.21 1.25
N GLU A 63 22.52 -17.98 -0.01
CA GLU A 63 22.26 -16.69 -0.68
C GLU A 63 20.79 -16.55 -1.08
N ASP A 64 20.17 -17.62 -1.58
CA ASP A 64 18.82 -17.59 -2.14
C ASP A 64 17.75 -17.98 -1.12
N ALA A 65 16.61 -17.27 -1.17
CA ALA A 65 15.44 -17.63 -0.38
C ALA A 65 14.61 -18.69 -1.10
N VAL A 66 14.18 -19.72 -0.37
CA VAL A 66 13.32 -20.80 -0.88
C VAL A 66 11.86 -20.49 -0.56
N THR A 67 11.00 -20.39 -1.59
CA THR A 67 9.55 -20.24 -1.40
C THR A 67 8.91 -21.56 -0.96
N ILE A 68 8.29 -21.55 0.21
CA ILE A 68 7.62 -22.69 0.84
C ILE A 68 6.10 -22.60 0.77
N PHE A 69 5.55 -21.41 0.53
CA PHE A 69 4.14 -21.19 0.26
C PHE A 69 3.97 -20.09 -0.77
N GLN A 70 3.06 -20.30 -1.71
CA GLN A 70 2.64 -19.32 -2.70
C GLN A 70 1.13 -19.47 -2.91
N GLU A 71 0.39 -18.38 -2.73
CA GLU A 71 -1.05 -18.36 -2.99
C GLU A 71 -1.31 -18.64 -4.48
N GLN A 72 -2.11 -19.68 -4.75
CA GLN A 72 -2.39 -20.17 -6.10
C GLN A 72 -3.48 -19.35 -6.79
N LYS A 73 -4.40 -18.78 -5.99
CA LYS A 73 -5.52 -17.97 -6.48
C LYS A 73 -5.53 -16.62 -5.75
N PRO A 74 -4.55 -15.74 -6.00
CA PRO A 74 -4.40 -14.46 -5.28
C PRO A 74 -5.54 -13.47 -5.58
N ASN A 75 -6.34 -13.72 -6.61
CA ASN A 75 -7.50 -12.93 -6.99
C ASN A 75 -8.83 -13.55 -6.52
N SER A 76 -8.80 -14.66 -5.77
CA SER A 76 -10.02 -15.20 -5.15
C SER A 76 -10.36 -14.41 -3.88
N GLU A 77 -11.65 -14.16 -3.71
CA GLU A 77 -12.27 -13.67 -2.48
C GLU A 77 -11.93 -14.53 -1.25
N LEU A 78 -11.66 -15.84 -1.43
CA LEU A 78 -11.38 -16.77 -0.33
C LEU A 78 -10.01 -16.52 0.33
N SER A 79 -9.05 -15.97 -0.41
CA SER A 79 -7.72 -15.64 0.12
C SER A 79 -7.65 -14.22 0.69
N CYS A 80 -8.60 -13.36 0.32
CA CYS A 80 -8.70 -11.98 0.78
C CYS A 80 -9.26 -11.91 2.22
N ARG A 81 -8.44 -11.44 3.17
CA ARG A 81 -8.82 -11.31 4.58
C ARG A 81 -9.23 -9.86 4.87
N PRO A 82 -10.50 -9.60 5.28
CA PRO A 82 -10.90 -8.25 5.70
C PRO A 82 -10.20 -7.88 7.02
N LEU A 83 -9.69 -6.65 7.11
CA LEU A 83 -9.02 -6.13 8.31
C LEU A 83 -9.78 -4.94 8.91
N CYS A 84 -10.23 -4.00 8.08
CA CYS A 84 -10.99 -2.83 8.53
C CYS A 84 -12.22 -2.61 7.63
N LEU A 85 -13.36 -2.35 8.26
CA LEU A 85 -14.64 -2.04 7.61
C LEU A 85 -15.16 -0.73 8.17
N MET A 86 -15.50 0.22 7.30
CA MET A 86 -15.92 1.55 7.73
C MET A 86 -17.00 2.12 6.80
N PHE A 87 -17.97 2.84 7.36
CA PHE A 87 -18.94 3.64 6.60
C PHE A 87 -18.38 5.05 6.42
N VAL A 88 -17.59 5.24 5.38
CA VAL A 88 -16.85 6.47 5.07
C VAL A 88 -16.87 6.67 3.56
N ASP A 89 -16.89 7.92 3.12
CA ASP A 89 -16.60 8.26 1.73
C ASP A 89 -15.09 8.27 1.54
N GLU A 90 -14.55 7.53 0.57
CA GLU A 90 -13.12 7.53 0.26
C GLU A 90 -12.58 8.93 -0.10
N SER A 91 -13.45 9.84 -0.52
CA SER A 91 -13.12 11.24 -0.80
C SER A 91 -13.11 12.13 0.46
N ASP A 92 -13.58 11.66 1.60
CA ASP A 92 -13.43 12.33 2.89
C ASP A 92 -12.09 11.95 3.53
N HIS A 93 -11.06 12.69 3.15
CA HIS A 93 -9.69 12.46 3.60
C HIS A 93 -9.53 12.57 5.12
N GLU A 94 -10.27 13.45 5.79
CA GLU A 94 -10.15 13.66 7.23
C GLU A 94 -10.60 12.41 7.99
N THR A 95 -11.79 11.90 7.69
CA THR A 95 -12.32 10.70 8.36
C THR A 95 -11.53 9.45 7.96
N LEU A 96 -11.16 9.32 6.68
CA LEU A 96 -10.42 8.17 6.18
C LEU A 96 -9.06 8.03 6.86
N THR A 97 -8.29 9.11 6.95
CA THR A 97 -6.97 9.11 7.59
C THR A 97 -7.06 8.97 9.10
N ALA A 98 -8.12 9.50 9.74
CA ALA A 98 -8.36 9.28 11.17
C ALA A 98 -8.59 7.80 11.50
N ILE A 99 -9.34 7.07 10.67
CA ILE A 99 -9.61 5.64 10.88
C ILE A 99 -8.41 4.77 10.49
N LEU A 100 -7.76 5.04 9.36
CA LEU A 100 -6.63 4.24 8.89
C LEU A 100 -5.29 4.59 9.54
N GLY A 101 -5.22 5.69 10.30
CA GLY A 101 -4.00 6.14 10.98
C GLY A 101 -3.34 5.06 11.84
N PRO A 102 -4.08 4.42 12.76
CA PRO A 102 -3.57 3.29 13.54
C PRO A 102 -3.08 2.12 12.68
N VAL A 103 -3.81 1.77 11.61
CA VAL A 103 -3.42 0.68 10.70
C VAL A 103 -2.08 0.97 10.02
N VAL A 104 -1.89 2.20 9.52
CA VAL A 104 -0.62 2.64 8.92
C VAL A 104 0.52 2.65 9.95
N ALA A 105 0.24 3.07 11.19
CA ALA A 105 1.23 3.09 12.26
C ALA A 105 1.69 1.68 12.62
N GLU A 106 0.77 0.73 12.75
CA GLU A 106 1.10 -0.68 12.98
C GLU A 106 1.88 -1.29 11.82
N ARG A 107 1.46 -1.04 10.57
CA ARG A 107 2.19 -1.45 9.37
C ARG A 107 3.65 -0.97 9.41
N LYS A 108 3.89 0.30 9.73
CA LYS A 108 5.25 0.87 9.83
C LYS A 108 6.06 0.22 10.95
N ALA A 109 5.48 0.02 12.13
CA ALA A 109 6.15 -0.67 13.24
C ALA A 109 6.49 -2.14 12.89
N MET A 110 5.62 -2.81 12.13
CA MET A 110 5.82 -4.20 11.73
C MET A 110 7.00 -4.40 10.77
N LEU A 111 7.35 -3.41 9.95
CA LEU A 111 8.48 -3.47 9.01
C LEU A 111 9.83 -3.66 9.71
N GLU A 112 10.00 -3.06 10.89
CA GLU A 112 11.24 -3.12 11.67
C GLU A 112 11.27 -4.28 12.66
N SER A 113 10.10 -4.85 12.95
CA SER A 113 9.94 -5.92 13.94
C SER A 113 10.13 -7.32 13.36
N ARG A 114 10.27 -8.31 14.26
CA ARG A 114 10.17 -9.73 13.94
C ARG A 114 9.07 -10.34 14.77
N LEU A 115 8.17 -11.07 14.13
CA LEU A 115 7.13 -11.82 14.84
C LEU A 115 7.66 -13.19 15.23
N ILE A 116 7.53 -13.54 16.51
CA ILE A 116 7.90 -14.86 17.03
C ILE A 116 6.63 -15.63 17.35
N LEU A 117 6.42 -16.77 16.70
CA LEU A 117 5.25 -17.63 16.89
C LEU A 117 5.66 -19.09 17.09
N SER A 118 4.92 -19.80 17.94
CA SER A 118 5.05 -21.27 18.04
C SER A 118 4.29 -21.93 16.90
N VAL A 119 5.01 -22.49 15.93
CA VAL A 119 4.44 -23.15 14.73
C VAL A 119 5.12 -24.50 14.53
N GLY A 120 4.31 -25.57 14.54
CA GLY A 120 4.82 -26.94 14.49
C GLY A 120 5.62 -27.32 15.73
N GLY A 121 5.26 -26.78 16.90
CA GLY A 121 5.92 -27.07 18.19
C GLY A 121 7.22 -26.31 18.44
N LEU A 122 7.67 -25.48 17.50
CA LEU A 122 8.92 -24.71 17.61
C LEU A 122 8.62 -23.21 17.51
N LEU A 123 9.39 -22.39 18.24
CA LEU A 123 9.37 -20.95 18.08
C LEU A 123 10.04 -20.59 16.75
N ARG A 124 9.32 -19.85 15.90
CA ARG A 124 9.80 -19.41 14.59
C ARG A 124 9.71 -17.90 14.46
N SER A 125 10.71 -17.30 13.81
CA SER A 125 10.82 -15.85 13.58
C SER A 125 10.45 -15.48 12.15
N PHE A 126 9.52 -14.53 12.00
CA PHE A 126 9.01 -14.04 10.71
C PHE A 126 9.28 -12.55 10.53
N ARG A 127 9.64 -12.17 9.30
CA ARG A 127 9.66 -10.78 8.82
C ARG A 127 8.52 -10.57 7.85
N PHE A 128 8.03 -9.34 7.76
CA PHE A 128 6.94 -8.98 6.86
C PHE A 128 7.41 -8.00 5.79
N LEU A 129 6.97 -8.24 4.56
CA LEU A 129 7.10 -7.32 3.44
C LEU A 129 5.69 -6.97 2.95
N PHE A 130 5.30 -5.72 3.14
CA PHE A 130 4.02 -5.22 2.70
C PHE A 130 4.12 -4.66 1.27
N ARG A 131 3.16 -5.02 0.43
CA ARG A 131 3.04 -4.55 -0.96
C ARG A 131 1.63 -4.02 -1.15
N GLY A 132 1.49 -2.71 -1.05
CA GLY A 132 0.23 -2.02 -1.30
C GLY A 132 -0.03 -1.88 -2.80
N THR A 133 -0.63 -2.91 -3.42
CA THR A 133 -0.88 -2.97 -4.87
C THR A 133 -2.35 -3.14 -5.24
N GLY A 134 -3.23 -3.34 -4.26
CA GLY A 134 -4.67 -3.53 -4.49
C GLY A 134 -5.48 -2.25 -4.32
N TYR A 135 -5.04 -1.15 -4.91
CA TYR A 135 -5.71 0.16 -4.87
C TYR A 135 -6.05 0.59 -6.29
N ASP A 136 -7.21 1.20 -6.50
CA ASP A 136 -7.50 1.84 -7.77
C ASP A 136 -6.69 3.16 -7.90
N GLU A 137 -6.61 3.73 -9.11
CA GLU A 137 -5.80 4.93 -9.34
C GLU A 137 -6.28 6.11 -8.49
N LYS A 138 -7.60 6.22 -8.28
CA LYS A 138 -8.19 7.30 -7.48
C LYS A 138 -7.67 7.23 -6.05
N MET A 139 -7.73 6.06 -5.42
CA MET A 139 -7.27 5.84 -4.06
C MET A 139 -5.75 6.00 -3.94
N VAL A 140 -4.96 5.55 -4.93
CA VAL A 140 -3.51 5.80 -4.94
C VAL A 140 -3.21 7.30 -4.94
N ARG A 141 -3.89 8.08 -5.78
CA ARG A 141 -3.68 9.53 -5.85
C ARG A 141 -4.01 10.22 -4.52
N GLU A 142 -5.14 9.85 -3.90
CA GLU A 142 -5.54 10.38 -2.59
C GLU A 142 -4.54 9.99 -1.48
N MET A 143 -4.08 8.74 -1.44
CA MET A 143 -3.14 8.25 -0.43
C MET A 143 -1.71 8.81 -0.59
N GLU A 144 -1.27 9.04 -1.83
CA GLU A 144 0.06 9.57 -2.17
C GLU A 144 0.06 11.10 -2.37
N GLY A 145 -1.05 11.79 -2.10
CA GLY A 145 -1.14 13.25 -2.14
C GLY A 145 -1.00 13.88 -3.53
N LEU A 146 -1.33 13.11 -4.57
CA LEU A 146 -1.31 13.53 -5.96
C LEU A 146 -2.63 14.21 -6.33
N GLU A 147 -2.57 15.17 -7.24
CA GLU A 147 -3.80 15.67 -7.87
C GLU A 147 -4.61 14.55 -8.53
N ALA A 148 -5.94 14.69 -8.50
CA ALA A 148 -6.89 13.70 -9.02
C ALA A 148 -6.68 13.37 -10.52
N SER A 149 -7.27 12.26 -10.99
CA SER A 149 -7.04 11.66 -12.32
C SER A 149 -7.30 12.58 -13.53
N GLY A 150 -8.01 13.70 -13.35
CA GLY A 150 -8.22 14.72 -14.38
C GLY A 150 -7.02 15.67 -14.62
N SER A 151 -5.99 15.62 -13.77
CA SER A 151 -4.84 16.53 -13.79
C SER A 151 -4.02 16.48 -15.10
N THR A 152 -3.25 17.54 -15.34
CA THR A 152 -2.18 17.57 -16.35
C THR A 152 -1.08 16.53 -16.05
N TYR A 153 -0.85 16.16 -14.80
CA TYR A 153 0.09 15.09 -14.40
C TYR A 153 -0.64 13.75 -14.34
N VAL A 154 -0.50 12.99 -15.43
CA VAL A 154 -1.36 11.83 -15.71
C VAL A 154 -0.87 10.52 -15.10
N CYS A 155 0.39 10.43 -14.69
CA CYS A 155 0.97 9.18 -14.21
C CYS A 155 1.18 9.19 -12.70
N THR A 156 0.90 8.07 -12.03
CA THR A 156 1.26 7.86 -10.61
C THR A 156 2.72 7.43 -10.44
N LEU A 157 3.39 7.00 -11.53
CA LEU A 157 4.72 6.41 -11.52
C LEU A 157 5.82 7.34 -12.08
N CYS A 158 5.46 8.27 -12.97
CA CYS A 158 6.41 9.19 -13.61
C CYS A 158 5.87 10.63 -13.63
N ASP A 159 6.71 11.57 -14.05
CA ASP A 159 6.40 13.00 -14.00
C ASP A 159 5.88 13.60 -15.30
N SER A 160 5.67 12.77 -16.32
CA SER A 160 5.21 13.22 -17.63
C SER A 160 3.82 13.85 -17.56
N THR A 161 3.70 14.99 -18.22
CA THR A 161 2.43 15.67 -18.42
C THR A 161 1.60 14.97 -19.51
N ARG A 162 0.29 15.27 -19.58
CA ARG A 162 -0.61 14.79 -20.63
C ARG A 162 -0.08 15.09 -22.04
N ALA A 163 0.45 16.30 -22.23
CA ALA A 163 0.98 16.73 -23.53
C ALA A 163 2.26 15.98 -23.90
N GLU A 164 3.21 15.85 -22.96
CA GLU A 164 4.46 15.11 -23.19
C GLU A 164 4.20 13.63 -23.48
N ALA A 165 3.33 12.99 -22.70
CA ALA A 165 2.94 11.60 -22.90
C ALA A 165 2.21 11.36 -24.23
N SER A 166 1.57 12.38 -24.80
CA SER A 166 0.97 12.30 -26.14
C SER A 166 2.01 12.33 -27.27
N GLN A 167 3.16 12.98 -27.04
CA GLN A 167 4.24 13.08 -28.02
C GLN A 167 5.17 11.87 -27.97
N ASN A 168 5.45 11.35 -26.78
CA ASN A 168 6.24 10.16 -26.56
C ASN A 168 5.46 9.24 -25.62
N MET A 169 4.98 8.11 -26.15
CA MET A 169 4.04 7.23 -25.43
C MET A 169 4.70 6.02 -24.75
N VAL A 170 5.94 5.67 -25.14
CA VAL A 170 6.55 4.37 -24.79
C VAL A 170 7.87 4.49 -24.06
N LEU A 171 8.48 5.68 -24.03
CA LEU A 171 9.77 5.90 -23.41
C LEU A 171 9.62 6.81 -22.20
N HIS A 172 9.28 6.19 -21.07
CA HIS A 172 9.23 6.79 -19.75
C HIS A 172 10.00 5.92 -18.76
N SER A 173 10.38 6.51 -17.62
CA SER A 173 10.97 5.80 -16.50
C SER A 173 10.15 6.06 -15.23
N ILE A 174 10.10 5.07 -14.35
CA ILE A 174 9.48 5.21 -13.03
C ILE A 174 10.39 6.11 -12.20
N THR A 175 9.86 7.23 -11.72
CA THR A 175 10.57 8.20 -10.88
C THR A 175 9.91 8.32 -9.51
N ARG A 176 8.57 8.39 -9.48
CA ARG A 176 7.80 8.64 -8.26
C ARG A 176 7.92 7.50 -7.25
N SER A 177 8.06 7.88 -5.99
CA SER A 177 8.01 6.99 -4.84
C SER A 177 7.43 7.71 -3.62
N HIS A 178 6.98 6.96 -2.62
CA HIS A 178 6.42 7.53 -1.40
C HIS A 178 7.38 8.51 -0.70
N GLY A 179 8.67 8.13 -0.61
CA GLY A 179 9.70 8.98 -0.01
C GLY A 179 9.88 10.30 -0.77
N GLU A 180 9.95 10.23 -2.11
CA GLU A 180 10.06 11.44 -2.93
C GLU A 180 8.80 12.32 -2.84
N ASN A 181 7.60 11.73 -2.80
CA ASN A 181 6.36 12.49 -2.66
C ASN A 181 6.32 13.25 -1.32
N LEU A 182 6.82 12.67 -0.22
CA LEU A 182 6.92 13.35 1.07
C LEU A 182 7.85 14.59 0.97
N GLU A 183 8.98 14.46 0.30
CA GLU A 183 9.92 15.58 0.09
C GLU A 183 9.31 16.66 -0.80
N ARG A 184 8.65 16.27 -1.91
CA ARG A 184 7.94 17.18 -2.81
C ARG A 184 6.84 17.95 -2.09
N TYR A 185 6.09 17.30 -1.20
CA TYR A 185 5.09 17.97 -0.38
C TYR A 185 5.71 19.01 0.56
N GLU A 186 6.86 18.73 1.19
CA GLU A 186 7.52 19.74 2.04
C GLU A 186 7.99 20.95 1.21
N ILE A 187 8.43 20.75 -0.03
CA ILE A 187 8.74 21.85 -0.96
C ILE A 187 7.46 22.65 -1.29
N TRP A 188 6.36 21.98 -1.62
CA TRP A 188 5.05 22.60 -1.86
C TRP A 188 4.59 23.45 -0.67
N ARG A 189 4.66 22.89 0.54
CA ARG A 189 4.19 23.54 1.77
C ARG A 189 5.04 24.73 2.18
N THR A 190 6.36 24.63 2.01
CA THR A 190 7.30 25.67 2.47
C THR A 190 7.58 26.74 1.42
N ASN A 191 7.40 26.43 0.14
CA ASN A 191 7.73 27.28 -1.01
C ASN A 191 9.06 28.03 -0.83
N PRO A 192 10.19 27.31 -0.70
CA PRO A 192 11.48 27.91 -0.34
C PRO A 192 12.01 28.86 -1.42
N PHE A 193 11.50 28.75 -2.65
CA PHE A 193 11.89 29.57 -3.80
C PHE A 193 10.94 30.75 -4.04
N SER A 194 9.88 30.91 -3.24
CA SER A 194 8.86 31.97 -3.40
C SER A 194 8.26 32.01 -4.81
N GLU A 195 8.03 30.84 -5.39
CA GLU A 195 7.45 30.67 -6.72
C GLU A 195 5.96 31.00 -6.72
N SER A 196 5.44 31.38 -7.88
CA SER A 196 3.99 31.46 -8.09
C SER A 196 3.34 30.08 -7.99
N ALA A 197 2.01 30.04 -7.87
CA ALA A 197 1.29 28.77 -7.73
C ALA A 197 1.55 27.79 -8.89
N ASP A 198 1.57 28.29 -10.13
CA ASP A 198 1.77 27.46 -11.32
C ASP A 198 3.22 26.94 -11.44
N GLU A 199 4.20 27.79 -11.13
CA GLU A 199 5.62 27.42 -11.11
C GLU A 199 5.90 26.38 -10.02
N LEU A 200 5.38 26.59 -8.81
CA LEU A 200 5.54 25.67 -7.69
C LEU A 200 4.86 24.33 -7.98
N ARG A 201 3.64 24.36 -8.55
CA ARG A 201 2.91 23.16 -8.98
C ARG A 201 3.70 22.36 -10.02
N ASP A 202 4.37 23.03 -10.95
CA ASP A 202 5.26 22.36 -11.90
C ASP A 202 6.53 21.81 -11.25
N ARG A 203 7.14 22.53 -10.31
CA ARG A 203 8.30 22.04 -9.56
C ARG A 203 8.01 20.73 -8.84
N VAL A 204 6.86 20.64 -8.17
CA VAL A 204 6.48 19.45 -7.38
C VAL A 204 5.69 18.42 -8.18
N LYS A 205 5.48 18.68 -9.49
CA LYS A 205 4.80 17.78 -10.44
C LYS A 205 3.41 17.33 -9.96
N GLY A 206 2.66 18.26 -9.36
CA GLY A 206 1.28 18.02 -8.91
C GLY A 206 1.13 17.24 -7.60
N VAL A 207 2.17 17.18 -6.75
CA VAL A 207 2.04 16.78 -5.35
C VAL A 207 1.55 18.00 -4.54
N SER A 208 0.32 17.97 -4.04
CA SER A 208 -0.30 19.12 -3.38
C SER A 208 -0.86 18.81 -1.98
N ALA A 209 -0.95 17.53 -1.63
CA ALA A 209 -1.31 17.04 -0.30
C ALA A 209 -0.18 16.17 0.26
N LYS A 210 -0.17 15.97 1.58
CA LYS A 210 0.84 15.15 2.24
C LYS A 210 0.52 13.67 2.01
N PRO A 211 1.44 12.86 1.45
CA PRO A 211 1.27 11.42 1.38
C PRO A 211 1.02 10.82 2.78
N PHE A 212 0.02 9.95 2.87
CA PHE A 212 -0.42 9.36 4.14
C PHE A 212 0.05 7.91 4.29
N MET A 213 -0.13 7.10 3.25
CA MET A 213 0.18 5.67 3.23
C MET A 213 1.07 5.36 2.02
N GLU A 214 2.12 4.58 2.25
CA GLU A 214 3.01 4.12 1.18
C GLU A 214 2.33 3.08 0.30
N THR A 215 2.34 3.35 -1.00
CA THR A 215 1.87 2.44 -2.05
C THR A 215 3.05 1.92 -2.87
N GLN A 216 2.94 0.70 -3.39
CA GLN A 216 3.97 0.14 -4.26
C GLN A 216 3.80 0.73 -5.66
N PRO A 217 4.82 1.36 -6.27
CA PRO A 217 4.78 1.73 -7.68
C PRO A 217 4.61 0.46 -8.54
N THR A 218 3.46 0.33 -9.20
CA THR A 218 3.06 -0.85 -9.99
C THR A 218 2.13 -0.48 -11.14
#